data_AF-A0A9R0JXV2-F1
#
_entry.id   AF-A0A9R0JXV2-F1
#
_cell.length_a   1.000
_cell.length_b   1.000
_cell.length_c   1.000
_cell.angle_alpha   90.00
_cell.angle_beta   90.00
_cell.angle_gamma   90.00
#
_symmetry.space_group_name_H-M   'P 1'
#
loop_
_entity.id
_entity.type
_entity.pdbx_description
1 polymer ?
#
loop_
_entity_poly.entity_id
_entity_poly.type
_entity_poly.pdbx_seq_one_letter_code
_entity_poly.pdbx_strand_id
1 'polypeptide(L)'
;MAATTKSIVDVEYLKQIEGARKDLLDLLQKNKKFSPIVLRLAFHEAGTYDAKTKTGGPNGSIRNELNNPANNGIKVGIDFCEQVKGKYPKVTYADFYQLAGVLAVEVTGGPKIPFFPGRPDAPNNQDSGALPNPNGDAKHLKDIFYRMGLNDRDIVVLSGSHTLGRANQDRSGFDGPFTEDPFKFDNSYYVNLRKSDTPGLVKFPTDKVLVEDPSFSRYVQLYAKDEKAFFAHYAESHKKMSELGFRPPTPAVKA
;
A
#
# COMPACT_ATOMS: atom_id res chain seq x y z
N MET A 1 0.32 33.39 -2.08
CA MET A 1 1.62 33.05 -1.50
C MET A 1 1.50 31.67 -0.88
N ALA A 2 2.21 30.67 -1.40
CA ALA A 2 2.25 29.35 -0.76
C ALA A 2 3.09 29.50 0.51
N ALA A 3 2.49 29.23 1.68
CA ALA A 3 3.27 29.12 2.90
C ALA A 3 4.33 28.05 2.68
N THR A 4 5.61 28.45 2.67
CA THR A 4 6.73 27.53 2.72
C THR A 4 6.68 26.84 4.07
N THR A 5 5.97 25.71 4.13
CA THR A 5 6.03 24.79 5.26
C THR A 5 7.48 24.42 5.47
N LYS A 6 8.02 24.83 6.62
CA LYS A 6 9.38 24.49 7.04
C LYS A 6 9.47 22.96 7.02
N SER A 7 10.42 22.40 6.25
CA SER A 7 10.60 20.95 6.17
C SER A 7 10.74 20.36 7.57
N ILE A 8 9.92 19.37 7.90
CA ILE A 8 10.04 18.61 9.17
C ILE A 8 11.30 17.73 9.20
N VAL A 9 11.94 17.55 8.04
CA VAL A 9 13.11 16.70 7.85
C VAL A 9 14.38 17.50 8.17
N ASP A 10 14.96 17.21 9.33
CA ASP A 10 16.32 17.62 9.70
C ASP A 10 17.23 16.40 9.92
N VAL A 11 18.49 16.65 10.31
CA VAL A 11 19.51 15.60 10.52
C VAL A 11 19.05 14.53 11.52
N GLU A 12 18.40 14.95 12.60
CA GLU A 12 17.90 14.00 13.62
C GLU A 12 16.69 13.23 13.12
N TYR A 13 15.81 13.86 12.32
CA TYR A 13 14.70 13.16 11.67
C TYR A 13 15.23 12.04 10.76
N LEU A 14 16.23 12.34 9.91
CA LEU A 14 16.84 11.35 9.02
C LEU A 14 17.53 10.22 9.79
N LYS A 15 18.23 10.53 10.88
CA LYS A 15 18.84 9.52 11.75
C LYS A 15 17.79 8.57 12.35
N GLN A 16 16.65 9.10 12.79
CA GLN A 16 15.56 8.29 13.30
C GLN A 16 14.85 7.48 12.21
N ILE A 17 14.75 7.98 10.97
CA ILE A 17 14.26 7.20 9.82
C ILE A 17 15.16 5.99 9.56
N GLU A 18 16.49 6.15 9.57
CA GLU A 18 17.43 5.04 9.38
C GLU A 18 17.36 4.03 10.52
N GLY A 19 17.23 4.50 11.77
CA GLY A 19 16.96 3.65 12.92
C GLY A 19 15.66 2.86 12.77
N ALA A 20 14.56 3.55 12.45
CA ALA A 20 13.24 2.96 12.25
C ALA A 20 13.26 1.92 11.13
N ARG A 21 13.96 2.19 10.02
CA ARG A 21 14.15 1.24 8.93
C ARG A 21 14.80 -0.05 9.42
N LYS A 22 15.89 0.05 10.17
CA LYS A 22 16.61 -1.11 10.70
C LYS A 22 15.73 -1.93 11.66
N ASP A 23 15.10 -1.28 12.63
CA ASP A 23 14.29 -1.97 13.65
C ASP A 23 12.99 -2.55 13.06
N LEU A 24 12.33 -1.86 12.11
CA LEU A 24 11.17 -2.40 11.39
C LEU A 24 11.56 -3.59 10.51
N LEU A 25 12.70 -3.51 9.81
CA LEU A 25 13.19 -4.60 8.97
C LEU A 25 13.45 -5.86 9.82
N ASP A 26 14.14 -5.73 10.96
CA ASP A 26 14.38 -6.84 11.89
C ASP A 26 13.05 -7.42 12.43
N LEU A 27 12.12 -6.56 12.84
CA LEU A 27 10.81 -6.99 13.34
C LEU A 27 10.03 -7.76 12.28
N LEU A 28 9.98 -7.25 11.05
CA LEU A 28 9.29 -7.88 9.92
C LEU A 28 9.94 -9.19 9.49
N GLN A 29 11.28 -9.28 9.45
CA GLN A 29 11.99 -10.52 9.14
C GLN A 29 11.67 -11.64 10.15
N LYS A 30 11.64 -11.31 11.44
CA LYS A 30 11.27 -12.26 12.51
C LYS A 30 9.78 -12.61 12.51
N ASN A 31 8.93 -11.75 11.94
CA ASN A 31 7.49 -11.85 12.01
C ASN A 31 6.84 -11.70 10.63
N LYS A 32 7.41 -12.39 9.62
CA LYS A 32 7.05 -12.23 8.21
C LYS A 32 5.55 -12.34 7.91
N LYS A 33 4.80 -13.11 8.73
CA LYS A 33 3.34 -13.26 8.68
C LYS A 33 2.54 -11.95 8.82
N PHE A 34 3.14 -10.88 9.36
CA PHE A 34 2.50 -9.55 9.47
C PHE A 34 2.72 -8.66 8.25
N SER A 35 3.64 -9.01 7.35
CA SER A 35 3.90 -8.22 6.13
C SER A 35 2.63 -7.93 5.32
N PRO A 36 1.69 -8.87 5.11
CA PRO A 36 0.47 -8.58 4.36
C PRO A 36 -0.43 -7.53 5.04
N ILE A 37 -0.60 -7.58 6.36
CA ILE A 37 -1.44 -6.60 7.09
C ILE A 37 -0.76 -5.22 7.18
N VAL A 38 0.57 -5.19 7.24
CA VAL A 38 1.37 -3.95 7.20
C VAL A 38 1.30 -3.30 5.80
N LEU A 39 1.39 -4.10 4.74
CA LEU A 39 1.19 -3.60 3.36
C LEU A 39 -0.24 -3.07 3.17
N ARG A 40 -1.24 -3.78 3.68
CA ARG A 40 -2.63 -3.31 3.69
C ARG A 40 -2.77 -1.99 4.44
N LEU A 41 -2.14 -1.83 5.62
CA LEU A 41 -2.14 -0.58 6.38
C LEU A 41 -1.63 0.60 5.53
N ALA A 42 -0.48 0.44 4.86
CA ALA A 42 0.07 1.48 4.00
C ALA A 42 -0.85 1.85 2.83
N PHE A 43 -1.49 0.87 2.17
CA PHE A 43 -2.48 1.12 1.11
C PHE A 43 -3.73 1.81 1.65
N HIS A 44 -4.30 1.33 2.76
CA HIS A 44 -5.54 1.88 3.32
C HIS A 44 -5.37 3.32 3.77
N GLU A 45 -4.20 3.72 4.24
CA GLU A 45 -3.91 5.12 4.53
C GLU A 45 -3.78 5.93 3.23
N ALA A 46 -3.00 5.47 2.25
CA ALA A 46 -2.77 6.22 1.02
C ALA A 46 -4.00 6.32 0.10
N GLY A 47 -4.81 5.27 0.04
CA GLY A 47 -5.96 5.14 -0.87
C GLY A 47 -7.13 6.07 -0.55
N THR A 48 -7.05 6.75 0.59
CA THR A 48 -8.01 7.78 1.02
C THR A 48 -7.88 9.08 0.23
N TYR A 49 -6.78 9.26 -0.52
CA TYR A 49 -6.48 10.50 -1.21
C TYR A 49 -7.51 10.86 -2.30
N ASP A 50 -7.85 12.14 -2.34
CA ASP A 50 -8.59 12.78 -3.43
C ASP A 50 -7.73 13.89 -4.05
N ALA A 51 -7.37 13.72 -5.32
CA ALA A 51 -6.50 14.65 -6.04
C ALA A 51 -7.19 15.99 -6.35
N LYS A 52 -8.53 16.04 -6.41
CA LYS A 52 -9.32 17.24 -6.69
C LYS A 52 -9.39 18.12 -5.45
N THR A 53 -9.73 17.55 -4.30
CA THR A 53 -9.85 18.29 -3.02
C THR A 53 -8.53 18.39 -2.27
N LYS A 54 -7.55 17.55 -2.61
CA LYS A 54 -6.26 17.40 -1.92
C LYS A 54 -6.41 17.02 -0.45
N THR A 55 -7.39 16.18 -0.16
CA THR A 55 -7.70 15.64 1.18
C THR A 55 -7.38 14.16 1.25
N GLY A 56 -7.24 13.62 2.46
CA GLY A 56 -6.80 12.24 2.68
C GLY A 56 -5.34 12.01 2.29
N GLY A 57 -4.99 10.76 2.05
CA GLY A 57 -3.66 10.29 1.69
C GLY A 57 -2.82 9.78 2.87
N PRO A 58 -1.56 9.41 2.59
CA PRO A 58 -0.61 8.84 3.53
C PRO A 58 -0.14 9.89 4.56
N ASN A 59 -0.97 10.19 5.55
CA ASN A 59 -0.79 11.27 6.51
C ASN A 59 -0.99 10.82 7.97
N GLY A 60 -0.91 9.51 8.25
CA GLY A 60 -1.04 8.97 9.61
C GLY A 60 -2.45 9.01 10.21
N SER A 61 -3.47 9.41 9.46
CA SER A 61 -4.86 9.56 9.93
C SER A 61 -5.56 8.23 10.23
N ILE A 62 -5.12 7.13 9.63
CA ILE A 62 -5.77 5.81 9.74
C ILE A 62 -5.93 5.33 11.20
N ARG A 63 -5.09 5.81 12.11
CA ARG A 63 -5.19 5.59 13.56
C ARG A 63 -6.53 6.05 14.16
N ASN A 64 -7.17 7.04 13.52
CA ASN A 64 -8.45 7.62 13.92
C ASN A 64 -9.64 7.07 13.09
N GLU A 65 -9.39 6.22 12.10
CA GLU A 65 -10.38 5.74 11.12
C GLU A 65 -10.75 4.26 11.31
N LEU A 66 -10.54 3.73 12.53
CA LEU A 66 -10.74 2.30 12.84
C LEU A 66 -12.20 1.85 12.79
N ASN A 67 -13.15 2.78 12.86
CA ASN A 67 -14.58 2.50 12.74
C ASN A 67 -15.05 2.35 11.28
N ASN A 68 -14.20 2.66 10.30
CA ASN A 68 -14.51 2.41 8.90
C ASN A 68 -14.52 0.90 8.64
N PRO A 69 -15.62 0.29 8.13
CA PRO A 69 -15.68 -1.14 7.86
C PRO A 69 -14.59 -1.64 6.91
N ALA A 70 -14.15 -0.81 5.96
CA ALA A 70 -13.05 -1.16 5.06
C ALA A 70 -11.73 -1.37 5.84
N ASN A 71 -11.59 -0.79 7.03
CA ASN A 71 -10.43 -0.88 7.91
C ASN A 71 -10.56 -2.00 8.96
N ASN A 72 -11.57 -2.86 8.88
CA ASN A 72 -11.71 -4.00 9.80
C ASN A 72 -10.40 -4.81 9.87
N GLY A 73 -9.89 -5.01 11.09
CA GLY A 73 -8.62 -5.70 11.37
C GLY A 73 -7.34 -4.89 11.14
N ILE A 74 -7.39 -3.65 10.64
CA ILE A 74 -6.17 -2.84 10.37
C ILE A 74 -5.38 -2.52 11.65
N LYS A 75 -6.06 -2.49 12.80
CA LYS A 75 -5.45 -2.28 14.11
C LYS A 75 -4.32 -3.29 14.39
N VAL A 76 -4.41 -4.51 13.88
CA VAL A 76 -3.34 -5.51 14.01
C VAL A 76 -2.03 -5.03 13.37
N GLY A 77 -2.10 -4.37 12.21
CA GLY A 77 -0.94 -3.78 11.55
C GLY A 77 -0.40 -2.55 12.29
N ILE A 78 -1.30 -1.72 12.84
CA ILE A 78 -0.93 -0.57 13.68
C ILE A 78 -0.18 -1.06 14.93
N ASP A 79 -0.79 -1.96 15.71
CA ASP A 79 -0.20 -2.50 16.93
C ASP A 79 1.15 -3.20 16.68
N PHE A 80 1.30 -3.83 15.52
CA PHE A 80 2.58 -4.38 15.09
C PHE A 80 3.64 -3.29 14.91
N CYS A 81 3.30 -2.20 14.21
CA CYS A 81 4.18 -1.05 14.02
C CYS A 81 4.50 -0.31 15.34
N GLU A 82 3.55 -0.22 16.27
CA GLU A 82 3.71 0.47 17.57
C GLU A 82 4.83 -0.11 18.42
N GLN A 83 5.17 -1.40 18.27
CA GLN A 83 6.29 -2.04 18.98
C GLN A 83 7.64 -1.35 18.73
N VAL A 84 7.77 -0.66 17.60
CA VAL A 84 9.00 0.05 17.20
C VAL A 84 8.80 1.56 17.21
N LYS A 85 7.59 2.06 16.90
CA LYS A 85 7.31 3.50 16.74
C LYS A 85 7.74 4.36 17.93
N GLY A 86 7.56 3.87 19.16
CA GLY A 86 7.90 4.61 20.39
C GLY A 86 9.39 4.97 20.52
N LYS A 87 10.29 4.22 19.86
CA LYS A 87 11.74 4.51 19.83
C LYS A 87 12.09 5.71 18.94
N TYR A 88 11.20 6.12 18.05
CA TYR A 88 11.41 7.16 17.04
C TYR A 88 10.33 8.24 17.14
N PRO A 89 10.33 9.02 18.24
CA PRO A 89 9.27 9.99 18.52
C PRO A 89 9.24 11.14 17.52
N LYS A 90 10.33 11.41 16.79
CA LYS A 90 10.39 12.48 15.80
C LYS A 90 9.82 12.09 14.44
N VAL A 91 9.87 10.80 14.11
CA VAL A 91 9.29 10.26 12.88
C VAL A 91 7.77 10.34 12.99
N THR A 92 7.11 10.87 11.97
CA THR A 92 5.65 10.96 11.92
C THR A 92 5.05 9.58 11.70
N TYR A 93 3.82 9.35 12.14
CA TYR A 93 3.12 8.09 11.84
C TYR A 93 2.94 7.88 10.33
N ALA A 94 2.69 8.96 9.59
CA ALA A 94 2.61 8.96 8.13
C ALA A 94 3.84 8.32 7.47
N ASP A 95 5.05 8.81 7.81
CA ASP A 95 6.28 8.23 7.26
C ASP A 95 6.53 6.83 7.80
N PHE A 96 6.21 6.57 9.07
CA PHE A 96 6.44 5.29 9.70
C PHE A 96 5.64 4.15 9.04
N TYR A 97 4.35 4.37 8.76
CA TYR A 97 3.51 3.35 8.13
C TYR A 97 3.85 3.15 6.65
N GLN A 98 4.19 4.20 5.90
CA GLN A 98 4.65 4.04 4.52
C GLN A 98 6.03 3.35 4.45
N LEU A 99 6.95 3.64 5.37
CA LEU A 99 8.21 2.91 5.50
C LEU A 99 7.98 1.43 5.81
N ALA A 100 7.08 1.12 6.74
CA ALA A 100 6.71 -0.25 7.08
C ALA A 100 6.11 -1.00 5.88
N GLY A 101 5.25 -0.35 5.08
CA GLY A 101 4.69 -0.92 3.85
C GLY A 101 5.74 -1.26 2.79
N VAL A 102 6.69 -0.35 2.54
CA VAL A 102 7.83 -0.59 1.64
C VAL A 102 8.68 -1.76 2.12
N LEU A 103 8.99 -1.82 3.43
CA LEU A 103 9.79 -2.91 4.00
C LEU A 103 9.04 -4.24 3.99
N ALA A 104 7.72 -4.23 4.16
CA ALA A 104 6.89 -5.44 4.07
C ALA A 104 6.99 -6.11 2.69
N VAL A 105 7.06 -5.31 1.61
CA VAL A 105 7.32 -5.81 0.25
C VAL A 105 8.74 -6.36 0.14
N GLU A 106 9.73 -5.65 0.67
CA GLU A 106 11.13 -6.08 0.60
C GLU A 106 11.39 -7.41 1.33
N VAL A 107 10.91 -7.57 2.58
CA VAL A 107 11.14 -8.81 3.36
C VAL A 107 10.41 -10.03 2.80
N THR A 108 9.40 -9.80 1.95
CA THR A 108 8.64 -10.87 1.29
C THR A 108 9.21 -11.27 -0.07
N GLY A 109 10.31 -10.63 -0.50
CA GLY A 109 11.02 -10.95 -1.75
C GLY A 109 10.63 -10.05 -2.93
N GLY A 110 9.83 -9.01 -2.68
CA GLY A 110 9.39 -8.07 -3.71
C GLY A 110 10.44 -7.02 -4.07
N PRO A 111 10.10 -6.09 -4.97
CA PRO A 111 11.03 -5.06 -5.42
C PRO A 111 11.36 -4.06 -4.32
N LYS A 112 12.56 -3.46 -4.41
CA LYS A 112 12.92 -2.30 -3.60
C LYS A 112 12.16 -1.08 -4.09
N ILE A 113 11.40 -0.44 -3.19
CA ILE A 113 10.64 0.77 -3.48
C ILE A 113 11.38 1.97 -2.87
N PRO A 114 11.70 3.01 -3.65
CA PRO A 114 12.28 4.23 -3.10
C PRO A 114 11.35 4.87 -2.07
N PHE A 115 11.90 5.23 -0.91
CA PHE A 115 11.17 5.89 0.17
C PHE A 115 11.78 7.27 0.43
N PHE A 116 10.93 8.29 0.55
CA PHE A 116 11.31 9.66 0.88
C PHE A 116 10.55 10.12 2.13
N PRO A 117 11.24 10.55 3.21
CA PRO A 117 10.58 11.08 4.39
C PRO A 117 10.12 12.53 4.22
N GLY A 118 9.23 12.97 5.09
CA GLY A 118 8.71 14.32 5.20
C GLY A 118 7.18 14.41 5.27
N ARG A 119 6.45 13.28 5.34
CA ARG A 119 4.98 13.32 5.42
C ARG A 119 4.56 13.87 6.79
N PRO A 120 3.75 14.93 6.86
CA PRO A 120 3.21 15.40 8.13
C PRO A 120 2.09 14.46 8.61
N ASP A 121 1.92 14.33 9.93
CA ASP A 121 0.72 13.73 10.49
C ASP A 121 -0.46 14.70 10.36
N ALA A 122 -1.61 14.20 9.92
CA ALA A 122 -2.83 15.01 9.81
C ALA A 122 -3.37 15.37 11.22
N PRO A 123 -3.81 16.63 11.43
CA PRO A 123 -4.55 16.99 12.63
C PRO A 123 -5.97 16.38 12.53
N ASN A 124 -6.29 15.44 13.43
CA ASN A 124 -7.56 14.71 13.66
C ASN A 124 -8.70 14.77 12.60
N ASN A 125 -9.20 13.59 12.22
CA ASN A 125 -10.36 13.28 11.37
C ASN A 125 -10.59 14.22 10.18
N GLN A 126 -9.83 13.98 9.11
CA GLN A 126 -10.23 14.40 7.78
C GLN A 126 -10.94 13.22 7.11
N ASP A 127 -12.22 13.43 6.80
CA ASP A 127 -13.07 12.51 6.05
C ASP A 127 -12.33 12.01 4.79
N SER A 128 -12.20 10.69 4.69
CA SER A 128 -11.01 10.04 4.13
C SER A 128 -11.22 9.41 2.75
N GLY A 129 -12.19 9.86 1.97
CA GLY A 129 -12.45 9.28 0.65
C GLY A 129 -12.81 7.78 0.69
N ALA A 130 -13.36 7.25 -0.40
CA ALA A 130 -13.80 5.85 -0.43
C ALA A 130 -12.64 4.92 -0.81
N LEU A 131 -12.38 3.88 -0.02
CA LEU A 131 -11.56 2.73 -0.41
C LEU A 131 -12.34 1.82 -1.39
N PRO A 132 -11.66 1.01 -2.22
CA PRO A 132 -12.35 0.17 -3.18
C PRO A 132 -13.13 -0.97 -2.49
N ASN A 133 -14.43 -1.08 -2.78
CA ASN A 133 -15.24 -2.25 -2.45
C ASN A 133 -14.80 -3.49 -3.26
N PRO A 134 -14.53 -4.64 -2.64
CA PRO A 134 -14.13 -5.88 -3.34
C PRO A 134 -15.20 -6.43 -4.30
N ASN A 135 -16.46 -6.00 -4.17
CA ASN A 135 -17.56 -6.39 -5.07
C ASN A 135 -17.78 -5.43 -6.24
N GLY A 136 -16.93 -4.41 -6.40
CA GLY A 136 -17.07 -3.40 -7.46
C GLY A 136 -16.71 -3.90 -8.87
N ASP A 137 -17.19 -3.19 -9.88
CA ASP A 137 -16.89 -3.43 -11.30
C ASP A 137 -15.67 -2.61 -11.79
N ALA A 138 -15.40 -2.66 -13.10
CA ALA A 138 -14.29 -1.92 -13.70
C ALA A 138 -14.44 -0.40 -13.55
N LYS A 139 -15.67 0.10 -13.65
CA LYS A 139 -15.96 1.52 -13.50
C LYS A 139 -15.67 1.96 -12.08
N HIS A 140 -16.08 1.18 -11.08
CA HIS A 140 -15.79 1.45 -9.67
C HIS A 140 -14.29 1.51 -9.40
N LEU A 141 -13.50 0.54 -9.90
CA LEU A 141 -12.04 0.58 -9.78
C LEU A 141 -11.45 1.85 -10.40
N LYS A 142 -11.90 2.23 -11.61
CA LYS A 142 -11.47 3.45 -12.28
C LYS A 142 -11.86 4.69 -11.48
N ASP A 143 -13.10 4.82 -11.02
CA ASP A 143 -13.57 5.96 -10.23
C ASP A 143 -12.71 6.16 -8.98
N ILE A 144 -12.43 5.08 -8.24
CA ILE A 144 -11.65 5.13 -7.00
C ILE A 144 -10.18 5.48 -7.27
N PHE A 145 -9.50 4.77 -8.18
CA PHE A 145 -8.08 4.99 -8.42
C PHE A 145 -7.81 6.27 -9.22
N TYR A 146 -8.71 6.68 -10.11
CA TYR A 146 -8.55 7.94 -10.85
C TYR A 146 -8.78 9.14 -9.95
N ARG A 147 -9.65 9.04 -8.93
CA ARG A 147 -9.76 10.04 -7.87
C ARG A 147 -8.40 10.26 -7.17
N MET A 148 -7.62 9.20 -6.98
CA MET A 148 -6.26 9.29 -6.42
C MET A 148 -5.24 9.88 -7.40
N GLY A 149 -5.55 10.00 -8.70
CA GLY A 149 -4.60 10.36 -9.75
C GLY A 149 -3.78 9.18 -10.29
N LEU A 150 -4.25 7.95 -10.06
CA LEU A 150 -3.68 6.72 -10.60
C LEU A 150 -4.34 6.36 -11.95
N ASN A 151 -3.73 5.46 -12.72
CA ASN A 151 -4.20 5.04 -14.05
C ASN A 151 -4.47 3.52 -14.13
N ASP A 152 -4.93 3.03 -15.30
CA ASP A 152 -5.21 1.59 -15.52
C ASP A 152 -4.03 0.66 -15.15
N ARG A 153 -2.79 1.06 -15.47
CA ARG A 153 -1.60 0.26 -15.12
C ARG A 153 -1.41 0.22 -13.61
N ASP A 154 -1.56 1.37 -12.95
CA ASP A 154 -1.45 1.50 -11.50
C ASP A 154 -2.48 0.61 -10.79
N ILE A 155 -3.73 0.56 -11.27
CA ILE A 155 -4.78 -0.33 -10.75
C ILE A 155 -4.31 -1.77 -10.78
N VAL A 156 -3.98 -2.30 -11.97
CA VAL A 156 -3.66 -3.73 -12.14
C VAL A 156 -2.38 -4.10 -11.40
N VAL A 157 -1.36 -3.24 -11.42
CA VAL A 157 -0.09 -3.55 -10.77
C VAL A 157 -0.21 -3.52 -9.24
N LEU A 158 -0.94 -2.55 -8.67
CA LEU A 158 -1.15 -2.47 -7.23
C LEU A 158 -2.04 -3.61 -6.70
N SER A 159 -3.01 -4.09 -7.49
CA SER A 159 -3.77 -5.31 -7.19
C SER A 159 -2.88 -6.53 -7.00
N GLY A 160 -1.68 -6.55 -7.61
CA GLY A 160 -0.66 -7.58 -7.39
C GLY A 160 -0.22 -7.74 -5.93
N SER A 161 -0.48 -6.74 -5.07
CA SER A 161 -0.26 -6.84 -3.62
C SER A 161 -1.05 -7.99 -2.98
N HIS A 162 -2.16 -8.43 -3.60
CA HIS A 162 -2.91 -9.62 -3.16
C HIS A 162 -2.12 -10.92 -3.30
N THR A 163 -0.95 -10.92 -3.95
CA THR A 163 0.00 -12.05 -3.85
C THR A 163 0.39 -12.36 -2.39
N LEU A 164 0.25 -11.36 -1.51
CA LEU A 164 0.45 -11.49 -0.07
C LEU A 164 -0.88 -11.58 0.67
N GLY A 165 -0.91 -12.45 1.68
CA GLY A 165 -1.95 -12.52 2.68
C GLY A 165 -3.20 -13.26 2.24
N ARG A 166 -4.31 -12.93 2.90
CA ARG A 166 -5.59 -13.60 2.75
C ARG A 166 -6.76 -12.68 3.07
N ALA A 167 -7.91 -13.02 2.51
CA ALA A 167 -9.19 -12.56 3.02
C ALA A 167 -9.54 -13.30 4.33
N ASN A 168 -10.34 -12.63 5.17
CA ASN A 168 -10.88 -13.21 6.40
C ASN A 168 -12.37 -12.91 6.49
N GLN A 169 -13.16 -13.94 6.81
CA GLN A 169 -14.63 -13.89 6.79
C GLN A 169 -15.19 -12.78 7.69
N ASP A 170 -14.62 -12.65 8.89
CA ASP A 170 -14.99 -11.68 9.93
C ASP A 170 -14.63 -10.23 9.58
N ARG A 171 -13.80 -10.00 8.55
CA ARG A 171 -13.34 -8.66 8.15
C ARG A 171 -13.99 -8.18 6.86
N SER A 172 -14.02 -9.05 5.87
CA SER A 172 -14.37 -8.72 4.48
C SER A 172 -15.56 -9.50 3.93
N GLY A 173 -16.02 -10.55 4.64
CA GLY A 173 -17.03 -11.48 4.14
C GLY A 173 -16.51 -12.53 3.15
N PHE A 174 -15.20 -12.49 2.83
CA PHE A 174 -14.50 -13.48 2.02
C PHE A 174 -13.46 -14.22 2.86
N ASP A 175 -13.14 -15.45 2.50
CA ASP A 175 -12.15 -16.26 3.22
C ASP A 175 -11.19 -17.00 2.28
N GLY A 176 -9.89 -16.98 2.62
CA GLY A 176 -8.85 -17.71 1.93
C GLY A 176 -7.72 -16.82 1.38
N PRO A 177 -6.53 -17.38 1.12
CA PRO A 177 -5.44 -16.69 0.44
C PRO A 177 -5.70 -16.54 -1.06
N PHE A 178 -5.01 -15.61 -1.72
CA PHE A 178 -5.09 -15.46 -3.18
C PHE A 178 -4.04 -16.30 -3.93
N THR A 179 -3.02 -16.75 -3.20
CA THR A 179 -1.89 -17.53 -3.69
C THR A 179 -1.59 -18.68 -2.73
N GLU A 180 -0.85 -19.66 -3.23
CA GLU A 180 -0.43 -20.84 -2.48
C GLU A 180 0.58 -20.50 -1.37
N ASP A 181 1.44 -19.50 -1.59
CA ASP A 181 2.34 -18.93 -0.58
C ASP A 181 1.97 -17.46 -0.30
N PRO A 182 1.12 -17.18 0.70
CA PRO A 182 0.67 -15.83 1.01
C PRO A 182 1.75 -14.97 1.69
N PHE A 183 2.98 -15.44 1.81
CA PHE A 183 4.11 -14.70 2.39
C PHE A 183 5.25 -14.51 1.40
N LYS A 184 5.05 -14.83 0.13
CA LYS A 184 6.01 -14.60 -0.95
C LYS A 184 5.46 -13.56 -1.92
N PHE A 185 6.22 -12.48 -2.10
CA PHE A 185 5.88 -11.46 -3.08
C PHE A 185 6.42 -11.90 -4.43
N ASP A 186 5.55 -12.40 -5.30
CA ASP A 186 5.86 -12.86 -6.64
C ASP A 186 4.67 -12.62 -7.58
N ASN A 187 4.74 -13.07 -8.83
CA ASN A 187 3.65 -12.86 -9.78
C ASN A 187 2.52 -13.91 -9.73
N SER A 188 2.48 -14.78 -8.71
CA SER A 188 1.52 -15.90 -8.62
C SER A 188 0.07 -15.42 -8.62
N TYR A 189 -0.21 -14.24 -8.07
CA TYR A 189 -1.54 -13.61 -8.13
C TYR A 189 -2.05 -13.55 -9.58
N TYR A 190 -1.27 -13.01 -10.52
CA TYR A 190 -1.68 -12.88 -11.91
C TYR A 190 -1.77 -14.24 -12.63
N VAL A 191 -0.87 -15.17 -12.28
CA VAL A 191 -0.93 -16.54 -12.79
C VAL A 191 -2.24 -17.21 -12.38
N ASN A 192 -2.65 -17.06 -11.12
CA ASN A 192 -3.88 -17.66 -10.58
C ASN A 192 -5.14 -16.97 -11.07
N LEU A 193 -5.13 -15.65 -11.28
CA LEU A 193 -6.27 -14.94 -11.85
C LEU A 193 -6.70 -15.49 -13.20
N ARG A 194 -5.74 -15.88 -14.05
CA ARG A 194 -6.00 -16.40 -15.40
C ARG A 194 -6.52 -17.84 -15.43
N LYS A 195 -6.43 -18.57 -14.32
CA LYS A 195 -6.98 -19.93 -14.19
C LYS A 195 -8.48 -19.87 -13.87
N SER A 196 -9.18 -20.99 -14.01
CA SER A 196 -10.48 -21.17 -13.36
C SER A 196 -10.36 -21.06 -11.83
N ASP A 197 -11.49 -20.99 -11.12
CA ASP A 197 -11.50 -20.99 -9.66
C ASP A 197 -10.77 -22.25 -9.14
N THR A 198 -9.84 -22.04 -8.20
CA THR A 198 -8.95 -23.06 -7.64
C THR A 198 -9.37 -23.33 -6.19
N PRO A 199 -9.66 -24.57 -5.80
CA PRO A 199 -10.09 -24.88 -4.43
C PRO A 199 -9.11 -24.33 -3.38
N GLY A 200 -9.64 -23.61 -2.39
CA GLY A 200 -8.87 -23.02 -1.30
C GLY A 200 -8.25 -21.65 -1.60
N LEU A 201 -8.30 -21.17 -2.85
CA LEU A 201 -7.88 -19.81 -3.20
C LEU A 201 -9.10 -18.90 -3.41
N VAL A 202 -8.97 -17.64 -3.05
CA VAL A 202 -10.01 -16.61 -3.22
C VAL A 202 -9.70 -15.70 -4.42
N LYS A 203 -10.76 -15.25 -5.09
CA LYS A 203 -10.74 -14.13 -6.05
C LYS A 203 -11.92 -13.22 -5.72
N PHE A 204 -11.66 -11.96 -5.43
CA PHE A 204 -12.73 -10.98 -5.30
C PHE A 204 -13.36 -10.72 -6.68
N PRO A 205 -14.63 -10.28 -6.72
CA PRO A 205 -15.22 -9.78 -7.97
C PRO A 205 -14.35 -8.72 -8.66
N THR A 206 -13.76 -7.78 -7.91
CA THR A 206 -12.80 -6.80 -8.46
C THR A 206 -11.55 -7.43 -9.05
N ASP A 207 -11.09 -8.58 -8.56
CA ASP A 207 -9.95 -9.29 -9.15
C ASP A 207 -10.33 -9.94 -10.49
N LYS A 208 -11.55 -10.51 -10.58
CA LYS A 208 -12.07 -11.12 -11.82
C LYS A 208 -12.21 -10.07 -12.93
N VAL A 209 -12.68 -8.89 -12.57
CA VAL A 209 -12.78 -7.71 -13.46
C VAL A 209 -11.46 -7.37 -14.15
N LEU A 210 -10.30 -7.58 -13.50
CA LEU A 210 -9.00 -7.29 -14.11
C LEU A 210 -8.70 -8.16 -15.34
N VAL A 211 -9.30 -9.35 -15.40
CA VAL A 211 -9.16 -10.29 -16.53
C VAL A 211 -10.22 -10.00 -17.61
N GLU A 212 -11.41 -9.56 -17.19
CA GLU A 212 -12.57 -9.34 -18.05
C GLU A 212 -12.51 -8.01 -18.82
N ASP A 213 -12.05 -6.92 -18.18
CA ASP A 213 -11.94 -5.60 -18.82
C ASP A 213 -10.72 -5.56 -19.77
N PRO A 214 -10.89 -5.24 -21.08
CA PRO A 214 -9.79 -5.21 -22.05
C PRO A 214 -8.65 -4.24 -21.71
N SER A 215 -8.95 -3.12 -21.04
CA SER A 215 -7.95 -2.13 -20.65
C SER A 215 -7.03 -2.63 -19.54
N PHE A 216 -7.53 -3.53 -18.68
CA PHE A 216 -6.80 -4.16 -17.59
C PHE A 216 -6.12 -5.47 -18.00
N SER A 217 -6.81 -6.32 -18.77
CA SER A 217 -6.39 -7.69 -19.05
C SER A 217 -5.03 -7.80 -19.73
N ARG A 218 -4.65 -6.81 -20.56
CA ARG A 218 -3.31 -6.70 -21.15
C ARG A 218 -2.19 -6.64 -20.10
N TYR A 219 -2.41 -5.95 -18.98
CA TYR A 219 -1.43 -5.87 -17.89
C TYR A 219 -1.41 -7.15 -17.08
N VAL A 220 -2.57 -7.78 -16.83
CA VAL A 220 -2.62 -9.11 -16.18
C VAL A 220 -1.83 -10.14 -16.99
N GLN A 221 -1.99 -10.14 -18.32
CA GLN A 221 -1.25 -11.03 -19.21
C GLN A 221 0.26 -10.75 -19.20
N LEU A 222 0.66 -9.48 -19.16
CA LEU A 222 2.06 -9.09 -19.04
C LEU A 222 2.65 -9.62 -17.72
N TYR A 223 2.04 -9.28 -16.59
CA TYR A 223 2.58 -9.62 -15.27
C TYR A 223 2.55 -11.11 -14.97
N ALA A 224 1.58 -11.86 -15.50
CA ALA A 224 1.57 -13.32 -15.40
C ALA A 224 2.73 -13.99 -16.18
N LYS A 225 3.27 -13.34 -17.21
CA LYS A 225 4.38 -13.87 -18.04
C LYS A 225 5.74 -13.34 -17.64
N ASP A 226 5.79 -12.13 -17.08
CA ASP A 226 7.03 -11.41 -16.78
C ASP A 226 6.98 -10.79 -15.39
N GLU A 227 7.55 -11.50 -14.42
CA GLU A 227 7.69 -11.04 -13.05
C GLU A 227 8.61 -9.82 -12.93
N LYS A 228 9.60 -9.67 -13.81
CA LYS A 228 10.49 -8.50 -13.79
C LYS A 228 9.72 -7.25 -14.19
N ALA A 229 8.87 -7.35 -15.21
CA ALA A 229 7.96 -6.27 -15.58
C ALA A 229 6.97 -5.93 -14.46
N PHE A 230 6.42 -6.95 -13.77
CA PHE A 230 5.60 -6.75 -12.59
C PHE A 230 6.35 -5.98 -11.51
N PHE A 231 7.55 -6.42 -11.13
CA PHE A 231 8.34 -5.81 -10.06
C PHE A 231 8.74 -4.37 -10.38
N ALA A 232 9.16 -4.10 -11.62
CA ALA A 232 9.51 -2.75 -12.05
C ALA A 232 8.30 -1.79 -11.97
N HIS A 233 7.16 -2.18 -12.54
CA HIS A 233 5.96 -1.35 -12.51
C HIS A 233 5.36 -1.26 -11.09
N TYR A 234 5.47 -2.31 -10.28
CA TYR A 234 5.00 -2.29 -8.90
C TYR A 234 5.79 -1.28 -8.08
N ALA A 235 7.12 -1.23 -8.23
CA ALA A 235 7.94 -0.25 -7.55
C ALA A 235 7.55 1.19 -7.91
N GLU A 236 7.30 1.47 -9.20
CA GLU A 236 6.85 2.77 -9.67
C GLU A 236 5.49 3.17 -9.09
N SER A 237 4.49 2.29 -9.21
CA SER A 237 3.12 2.59 -8.79
C SER A 237 2.94 2.58 -7.28
N HIS A 238 3.66 1.71 -6.54
CA HIS A 238 3.67 1.75 -5.07
C HIS A 238 4.32 3.04 -4.59
N LYS A 239 5.44 3.47 -5.19
CA LYS A 239 6.03 4.78 -4.88
C LYS A 239 5.02 5.90 -5.08
N LYS A 240 4.37 5.94 -6.25
CA LYS A 240 3.34 6.93 -6.58
C LYS A 240 2.19 6.93 -5.57
N MET A 241 1.70 5.75 -5.19
CA MET A 241 0.67 5.57 -4.16
C MET A 241 1.12 6.09 -2.80
N SER A 242 2.33 5.72 -2.35
CA SER A 242 2.88 6.14 -1.05
C SER A 242 3.11 7.65 -0.95
N GLU A 243 3.18 8.36 -2.07
CA GLU A 243 3.44 9.80 -2.16
C GLU A 243 2.19 10.60 -2.57
N LEU A 244 1.00 10.00 -2.59
CA LEU A 244 -0.23 10.72 -2.90
C LEU A 244 -0.41 11.92 -1.97
N GLY A 245 -0.59 13.13 -2.52
CA GLY A 245 -0.67 14.37 -1.74
C GLY A 245 0.64 14.84 -1.10
N PHE A 246 1.71 14.06 -1.17
CA PHE A 246 3.04 14.39 -0.67
C PHE A 246 3.99 14.73 -1.83
N ARG A 247 4.81 15.77 -1.64
CA ARG A 247 5.86 16.13 -2.61
C ARG A 247 7.21 16.01 -1.91
N PRO A 248 7.98 14.94 -2.18
CA PRO A 248 9.34 14.83 -1.67
C PRO A 248 10.16 16.07 -2.04
N PRO A 249 11.05 16.55 -1.17
CA PRO A 249 12.02 17.56 -1.55
C PRO A 249 12.81 17.07 -2.76
N THR A 250 12.88 17.87 -3.82
CA THR A 250 13.76 17.55 -4.96
C THR A 250 15.18 17.46 -4.41
N PRO A 251 15.95 16.39 -4.71
CA PRO A 251 17.37 16.39 -4.41
C PRO A 251 17.97 17.66 -5.00
N ALA A 252 18.67 18.45 -4.20
CA ALA A 252 19.46 19.54 -4.74
C ALA A 252 20.34 18.94 -5.82
N VAL A 253 20.17 19.40 -7.07
CA VAL A 253 21.10 19.07 -8.14
C VAL A 253 22.48 19.42 -7.60
N LYS A 254 23.34 18.42 -7.40
CA LYS A 254 24.73 18.69 -7.05
C LYS A 254 25.29 19.52 -8.21
N ALA A 255 25.51 20.81 -7.94
CA ALA A 255 26.30 21.67 -8.81
C ALA A 255 27.75 21.16 -8.85
#